data_AF-A0A7J6SE91-F1
#
_entry.id   AF-A0A7J6SE91-F1
#
_cell.length_a   1.000
_cell.length_b   1.000
_cell.length_c   1.000
_cell.angle_alpha   90.00
_cell.angle_beta   90.00
_cell.angle_gamma   90.00
#
_symmetry.space_group_name_H-M   'P 1'
#
loop_
_entity.id
_entity.type
_entity.pdbx_description
1 polymer ?
#
loop_
_entity_poly.entity_id
_entity_poly.type
_entity_poly.pdbx_seq_one_letter_code
_entity_poly.pdbx_strand_id
1 'polypeptide(L)'
;GTPDYELVEAVLKFHPSAERKLAGMTGIKVDVSPYGDTHCFYVMRENGESEDISVVKCFNNMQQNPPYINEEDSEKKEAAPAEKSSVLVTLLYVLLCLTQALVWSHSCGDWGLSLSRQGAITTLQQMSRTPITGQLLVKGGMAAVVGAVLGIIISLVVNCTLVEISMSAFFALYFGLLFISVGCVILWRISTQAQMVSTPEETARKKQLQLFASLIVVSGFLCFILEKNWFVGMSPVLKIPLYSILGVSVSFALTFSVVDMINYLLGFLQVVVARPLVESTSQVYLVLFVALLMGGTFGFIFGVMDVEDEVQYQVRLALLREEHYCYPIGALLGAVGGFGNDCEFD
;
A
#
# COMPACT_ATOMS: atom_id res chain seq x y z
N GLY A 1 22.60 -22.06 -35.14
CA GLY A 1 23.84 -22.13 -34.35
C GLY A 1 23.66 -23.18 -33.27
N THR A 2 24.46 -23.18 -32.21
CA THR A 2 23.99 -23.76 -30.95
C THR A 2 22.88 -22.86 -30.37
N PRO A 3 21.95 -23.38 -29.55
CA PRO A 3 20.91 -22.56 -28.93
C PRO A 3 21.47 -21.36 -28.14
N ASP A 4 22.67 -21.50 -27.56
CA ASP A 4 23.35 -20.41 -26.86
C ASP A 4 23.78 -19.28 -27.79
N TYR A 5 24.21 -19.60 -29.03
CA TYR A 5 24.59 -18.60 -30.02
C TYR A 5 23.38 -17.74 -30.42
N GLU A 6 22.24 -18.38 -30.68
CA GLU A 6 21.01 -17.70 -31.09
C GLU A 6 20.46 -16.80 -29.97
N LEU A 7 20.54 -17.26 -28.72
CA LEU A 7 20.15 -16.46 -27.56
C LEU A 7 21.02 -15.21 -27.41
N VAL A 8 22.35 -15.36 -27.48
CA VAL A 8 23.26 -14.21 -27.34
C VAL A 8 23.14 -13.27 -28.53
N GLU A 9 22.96 -13.79 -29.75
CA GLU A 9 22.68 -12.97 -30.94
C GLU A 9 21.38 -12.16 -30.78
N ALA A 10 20.31 -12.78 -30.26
CA ALA A 10 19.05 -12.10 -29.98
C ALA A 10 19.21 -10.98 -28.94
N VAL A 11 19.96 -11.23 -27.86
CA VAL A 11 20.26 -10.21 -26.84
C VAL A 11 21.14 -9.10 -27.40
N LEU A 12 22.09 -9.43 -28.30
CA LEU A 12 23.01 -8.46 -28.89
C LEU A 12 22.32 -7.42 -29.77
N LYS A 13 21.14 -7.74 -30.34
CA LYS A 13 20.32 -6.78 -31.10
C LYS A 13 19.90 -5.55 -30.28
N PHE A 14 19.85 -5.68 -28.95
CA PHE A 14 19.56 -4.57 -28.04
C PHE A 14 20.80 -3.78 -27.62
N HIS A 15 22.00 -4.12 -28.10
CA HIS A 15 23.18 -3.30 -27.78
C HIS A 15 23.07 -1.92 -28.46
N PRO A 16 23.47 -0.80 -27.82
CA PRO A 16 23.48 0.53 -28.45
C PRO A 16 24.29 0.62 -29.75
N SER A 17 25.19 -0.33 -29.96
CA SER A 17 26.00 -0.49 -31.17
C SER A 17 25.82 -1.86 -31.82
N ALA A 18 24.58 -2.38 -31.78
CA ALA A 18 24.21 -3.68 -32.33
C ALA A 18 24.62 -3.84 -33.80
N GLU A 19 24.31 -2.86 -34.66
CA GLU A 19 24.66 -2.92 -36.09
C GLU A 19 26.17 -3.15 -36.31
N ARG A 20 27.01 -2.39 -35.60
CA ARG A 20 28.48 -2.52 -35.69
C ARG A 20 28.99 -3.86 -35.17
N LYS A 21 28.38 -4.38 -34.10
CA LYS A 21 28.81 -5.63 -33.46
C LYS A 21 28.31 -6.87 -34.20
N LEU A 22 27.14 -6.80 -34.83
CA LEU A 22 26.58 -7.89 -35.63
C LEU A 22 27.20 -7.96 -37.04
N ALA A 23 27.66 -6.84 -37.59
CA ALA A 23 28.30 -6.82 -38.91
C ALA A 23 29.57 -7.68 -38.94
N GLY A 24 29.55 -8.76 -39.72
CA GLY A 24 30.69 -9.68 -39.89
C GLY A 24 30.96 -10.59 -38.68
N MET A 25 29.97 -10.77 -37.80
CA MET A 25 30.03 -11.72 -36.70
C MET A 25 29.99 -13.16 -37.23
N THR A 26 31.01 -13.96 -36.89
CA THR A 26 31.11 -15.38 -37.28
C THR A 26 30.86 -16.33 -36.11
N GLY A 27 31.03 -15.84 -34.88
CA GLY A 27 30.97 -16.66 -33.69
C GLY A 27 30.97 -15.83 -32.42
N ILE A 28 30.75 -16.51 -31.30
CA ILE A 28 30.87 -15.93 -29.96
C ILE A 28 31.89 -16.77 -29.19
N LYS A 29 32.81 -16.10 -28.52
CA LYS A 29 33.81 -16.71 -27.64
C LYS A 29 33.58 -16.21 -26.22
N VAL A 30 33.71 -17.10 -25.24
CA VAL A 30 33.78 -16.72 -23.83
C VAL A 30 35.25 -16.72 -23.43
N ASP A 31 35.75 -15.58 -22.95
CA ASP A 31 37.15 -15.44 -22.51
C ASP A 31 37.23 -14.59 -21.24
N VAL A 32 38.39 -14.60 -20.58
CA VAL A 32 38.64 -13.79 -19.38
C VAL A 32 38.73 -12.31 -19.77
N SER A 33 38.15 -11.43 -18.95
CA SER A 33 38.23 -9.98 -19.13
C SER A 33 39.67 -9.49 -18.95
N PRO A 34 40.13 -8.50 -19.74
CA PRO A 34 41.45 -7.88 -19.52
C PRO A 34 41.54 -7.13 -18.17
N TYR A 35 40.40 -6.90 -17.50
CA TYR A 35 40.30 -6.15 -16.24
C TYR A 35 40.10 -7.04 -15.00
N GLY A 36 40.14 -8.37 -15.11
CA GLY A 36 40.07 -9.29 -13.96
C GLY A 36 39.53 -10.69 -14.29
N ASP A 37 39.38 -11.54 -13.28
CA ASP A 37 39.00 -12.97 -13.40
C ASP A 37 37.52 -13.22 -13.73
N THR A 38 36.87 -12.27 -14.42
CA THR A 38 35.48 -12.43 -14.88
C THR A 38 35.45 -12.87 -16.33
N HIS A 39 34.53 -13.77 -16.66
CA HIS A 39 34.32 -14.20 -18.04
C HIS A 39 33.39 -13.23 -18.78
N CYS A 40 33.79 -12.79 -19.96
CA CYS A 40 32.99 -11.94 -20.85
C CYS A 40 32.73 -12.65 -22.18
N PHE A 41 31.64 -12.25 -22.84
CA PHE A 41 31.35 -12.67 -24.21
C PHE A 41 32.08 -11.75 -25.18
N TYR A 42 32.70 -12.34 -26.20
CA TYR A 42 33.39 -11.66 -27.27
C TYR A 42 32.76 -12.06 -28.60
N VAL A 43 32.47 -11.08 -29.47
CA VAL A 43 32.13 -11.34 -30.87
C VAL A 43 33.41 -11.68 -31.61
N MET A 44 33.44 -12.81 -32.31
CA MET A 44 34.49 -13.16 -33.26
C MET A 44 34.11 -12.65 -34.65
N ARG A 45 35.03 -11.97 -35.33
CA ARG A 45 34.87 -11.47 -36.70
C ARG A 45 35.54 -12.39 -37.72
N GLU A 46 35.18 -12.25 -39.00
CA GLU A 46 35.81 -12.99 -40.11
C GLU A 46 37.34 -12.78 -40.23
N ASN A 47 37.83 -11.60 -39.85
CA ASN A 47 39.25 -11.26 -39.85
C ASN A 47 40.03 -11.86 -38.66
N GLY A 48 39.37 -12.58 -37.76
CA GLY A 48 39.96 -13.18 -36.56
C GLY A 48 40.07 -12.22 -35.37
N GLU A 49 39.63 -10.97 -35.49
CA GLU A 49 39.56 -10.04 -34.35
C GLU A 49 38.40 -10.39 -33.42
N SER A 50 38.57 -10.10 -32.13
CA SER A 50 37.57 -10.29 -31.09
C SER A 50 37.22 -8.98 -30.39
N GLU A 51 35.93 -8.65 -30.26
CA GLU A 51 35.45 -7.45 -29.59
C GLU A 51 34.55 -7.83 -28.40
N ASP A 52 34.74 -7.23 -27.23
CA ASP A 52 33.98 -7.53 -26.02
C ASP A 52 32.51 -7.06 -26.13
N ILE A 53 31.60 -7.80 -25.51
CA ILE A 53 30.19 -7.46 -25.41
C ILE A 53 29.82 -7.31 -23.95
N SER A 54 29.32 -6.14 -23.58
CA SER A 54 28.68 -5.95 -22.29
C SER A 54 27.22 -6.38 -22.37
N VAL A 55 26.94 -7.62 -21.96
CA VAL A 55 25.57 -8.16 -21.89
C VAL A 55 24.68 -7.29 -20.98
N VAL A 56 25.25 -6.67 -19.95
CA VAL A 56 24.57 -5.70 -19.08
C VAL A 56 24.03 -4.50 -19.87
N LYS A 57 24.78 -3.98 -20.84
CA LYS A 57 24.31 -2.88 -21.71
C LYS A 57 23.14 -3.33 -22.59
N CYS A 58 23.17 -4.56 -23.10
CA CYS A 58 22.07 -5.12 -23.86
C CYS A 58 20.80 -5.20 -23.01
N PHE A 59 20.89 -5.75 -21.79
CA PHE A 59 19.74 -5.83 -20.88
C PHE A 59 19.22 -4.46 -20.48
N ASN A 60 20.09 -3.50 -20.16
CA ASN A 60 19.66 -2.14 -19.82
C ASN A 60 18.91 -1.46 -20.96
N ASN A 61 19.38 -1.62 -22.20
CA ASN A 61 18.72 -1.04 -23.36
C ASN A 61 17.44 -1.80 -23.75
N MET A 62 17.41 -3.13 -23.60
CA MET A 62 16.19 -3.93 -23.75
C MET A 62 15.13 -3.56 -22.71
N GLN A 63 15.53 -3.17 -21.51
CA GLN A 63 14.60 -2.65 -20.49
C GLN A 63 14.08 -1.26 -20.84
N GLN A 64 14.91 -0.41 -21.46
CA GLN A 64 14.49 0.90 -21.95
C GLN A 64 13.58 0.80 -23.18
N ASN A 65 13.81 -0.19 -24.04
CA ASN A 65 13.07 -0.45 -25.28
C ASN A 65 12.70 -1.93 -25.39
N PRO A 66 11.66 -2.40 -24.65
CA PRO A 66 11.30 -3.80 -24.65
C PRO A 66 10.77 -4.24 -26.02
N PRO A 67 11.27 -5.35 -26.60
CA PRO A 67 10.90 -5.79 -27.94
C PRO A 67 9.45 -6.23 -28.10
N TYR A 68 8.72 -6.38 -27.00
CA TYR A 68 7.33 -6.80 -26.99
C TYR A 68 6.37 -5.63 -27.21
N ILE A 69 6.87 -4.39 -27.24
CA ILE A 69 6.12 -3.21 -27.65
C ILE A 69 6.36 -3.03 -29.15
N ASN A 70 5.71 -3.85 -29.98
CA ASN A 70 5.65 -3.55 -31.41
C ASN A 70 4.87 -2.23 -31.56
N GLU A 71 5.51 -1.17 -32.07
CA GLU A 71 4.82 0.10 -32.33
C GLU A 71 3.60 -0.07 -33.27
N GLU A 72 3.63 -1.10 -34.13
CA GLU A 72 2.52 -1.47 -35.01
C GLU A 72 1.31 -2.09 -34.28
N ASP A 73 1.50 -2.65 -33.07
CA ASP A 73 0.40 -3.13 -32.22
C ASP A 73 -0.12 -2.02 -31.28
N SER A 74 0.63 -0.94 -31.06
CA SER A 74 0.15 0.23 -30.31
C SER A 74 -0.82 1.11 -31.10
N GLU A 75 -0.65 1.26 -32.43
CA GLU A 75 -1.60 2.05 -33.24
C GLU A 75 -2.97 1.39 -33.40
N LYS A 76 -3.08 0.05 -33.24
CA LYS A 76 -4.38 -0.65 -33.24
C LYS A 76 -5.01 -0.83 -31.86
N LYS A 77 -4.32 -0.47 -30.78
CA LYS A 77 -4.87 -0.50 -29.41
C LYS A 77 -5.18 0.89 -28.84
N GLU A 78 -4.88 1.96 -29.57
CA GLU A 78 -5.28 3.33 -29.22
C GLU A 78 -6.73 3.68 -29.63
N ALA A 79 -7.65 2.71 -29.45
CA ALA A 79 -9.09 2.94 -29.47
C ALA A 79 -9.85 2.04 -28.47
N ALA A 80 -9.18 1.56 -27.42
CA ALA A 80 -9.83 0.94 -26.28
C ALA A 80 -9.79 1.92 -25.08
N PRO A 81 -10.92 2.26 -24.45
CA PRO A 81 -10.97 3.24 -23.36
C PRO A 81 -10.45 2.62 -22.06
N ALA A 82 -9.13 2.53 -21.89
CA ALA A 82 -8.53 1.88 -20.71
C ALA A 82 -8.52 2.77 -19.45
N GLU A 83 -8.69 4.09 -19.57
CA GLU A 83 -8.57 4.99 -18.42
C GLU A 83 -9.90 5.17 -17.64
N LYS A 84 -11.05 4.97 -18.29
CA LYS A 84 -12.37 5.05 -17.62
C LYS A 84 -12.76 3.76 -16.88
N SER A 85 -12.17 2.62 -17.25
CA SER A 85 -12.47 1.34 -16.60
C SER A 85 -11.83 1.25 -15.22
N SER A 86 -10.61 1.78 -15.01
CA SER A 86 -9.95 1.70 -13.70
C SER A 86 -10.67 2.50 -12.62
N VAL A 87 -11.19 3.70 -12.94
CA VAL A 87 -11.96 4.50 -11.97
C VAL A 87 -13.33 3.87 -11.68
N LEU A 88 -13.98 3.27 -12.68
CA LEU A 88 -15.24 2.56 -12.49
C LEU A 88 -15.05 1.26 -11.72
N VAL A 89 -13.94 0.55 -11.93
CA VAL A 89 -13.52 -0.62 -11.14
C VAL A 89 -13.19 -0.19 -9.72
N THR A 90 -12.35 0.81 -9.50
CA THR A 90 -12.08 1.36 -8.16
C THR A 90 -13.36 1.84 -7.47
N LEU A 91 -14.31 2.50 -8.17
CA LEU A 91 -15.61 2.87 -7.61
C LEU A 91 -16.51 1.67 -7.32
N LEU A 92 -16.62 0.70 -8.25
CA LEU A 92 -17.35 -0.55 -8.03
C LEU A 92 -16.76 -1.34 -6.87
N TYR A 93 -15.44 -1.30 -6.67
CA TYR A 93 -14.70 -1.99 -5.61
C TYR A 93 -14.68 -1.23 -4.29
N VAL A 94 -14.72 0.10 -4.28
CA VAL A 94 -15.07 0.87 -3.07
C VAL A 94 -16.50 0.54 -2.66
N LEU A 95 -17.43 0.44 -3.62
CA LEU A 95 -18.76 -0.11 -3.40
C LEU A 95 -18.71 -1.57 -2.95
N LEU A 96 -17.80 -2.40 -3.47
CA LEU A 96 -17.69 -3.81 -3.12
C LEU A 96 -17.05 -4.02 -1.74
N CYS A 97 -16.05 -3.23 -1.35
CA CYS A 97 -15.48 -3.13 -0.01
C CYS A 97 -16.49 -2.53 0.97
N LEU A 98 -17.30 -1.56 0.55
CA LEU A 98 -18.48 -1.13 1.32
C LEU A 98 -19.46 -2.29 1.48
N THR A 99 -19.72 -3.09 0.43
CA THR A 99 -20.59 -4.27 0.56
C THR A 99 -19.97 -5.40 1.36
N GLN A 100 -18.65 -5.61 1.34
CA GLN A 100 -17.95 -6.60 2.15
C GLN A 100 -17.81 -6.13 3.60
N ALA A 101 -17.62 -4.84 3.85
CA ALA A 101 -17.77 -4.24 5.18
C ALA A 101 -19.22 -4.38 5.68
N LEU A 102 -20.22 -4.27 4.79
CA LEU A 102 -21.63 -4.57 5.09
C LEU A 102 -21.89 -6.07 5.31
N VAL A 103 -21.22 -6.97 4.59
CA VAL A 103 -21.32 -8.44 4.75
C VAL A 103 -20.60 -8.89 6.03
N TRP A 104 -19.43 -8.34 6.35
CA TRP A 104 -18.75 -8.49 7.64
C TRP A 104 -19.64 -7.93 8.76
N SER A 105 -20.28 -6.79 8.53
CA SER A 105 -21.31 -6.25 9.43
C SER A 105 -22.57 -7.12 9.55
N HIS A 106 -22.79 -8.06 8.62
CA HIS A 106 -23.87 -9.04 8.67
C HIS A 106 -23.47 -10.31 9.44
N SER A 107 -22.20 -10.73 9.35
CA SER A 107 -21.63 -11.84 10.14
C SER A 107 -21.34 -11.45 11.60
N CYS A 108 -21.07 -10.17 11.88
CA CYS A 108 -21.05 -9.58 13.22
C CYS A 108 -22.44 -9.02 13.52
N GLY A 109 -23.38 -9.90 13.90
CA GLY A 109 -24.82 -9.62 13.93
C GLY A 109 -25.26 -8.26 14.49
N ASP A 110 -26.24 -7.65 13.80
CA ASP A 110 -27.13 -6.51 14.09
C ASP A 110 -26.58 -5.21 14.75
N TRP A 111 -25.36 -5.21 15.29
CA TRP A 111 -24.79 -4.09 16.06
C TRP A 111 -23.85 -3.19 15.24
N GLY A 112 -23.23 -3.71 14.16
CA GLY A 112 -22.30 -2.94 13.33
C GLY A 112 -22.99 -1.98 12.35
N LEU A 113 -24.18 -2.35 11.86
CA LEU A 113 -24.84 -1.72 10.72
C LEU A 113 -25.68 -0.50 11.13
N SER A 114 -26.20 -0.48 12.36
CA SER A 114 -26.90 0.69 12.90
C SER A 114 -25.94 1.86 13.07
N LEU A 115 -24.73 1.65 13.62
CA LEU A 115 -23.86 2.73 14.08
C LEU A 115 -22.91 3.30 13.02
N SER A 116 -22.34 2.48 12.12
CA SER A 116 -21.53 3.02 11.00
C SER A 116 -22.41 3.81 10.04
N ARG A 117 -23.63 3.33 9.80
CA ARG A 117 -24.58 4.00 8.92
C ARG A 117 -25.17 5.24 9.56
N GLN A 118 -25.54 5.22 10.84
CA GLN A 118 -26.06 6.42 11.51
C GLN A 118 -24.94 7.44 11.73
N GLY A 119 -23.80 7.08 12.32
CA GLY A 119 -22.73 8.03 12.64
C GLY A 119 -22.10 8.71 11.41
N ALA A 120 -21.83 7.96 10.34
CA ALA A 120 -21.24 8.52 9.11
C ALA A 120 -22.26 9.32 8.29
N ILE A 121 -23.51 8.87 8.22
CA ILE A 121 -24.56 9.63 7.51
C ILE A 121 -24.92 10.88 8.29
N THR A 122 -24.96 10.84 9.62
CA THR A 122 -25.24 12.04 10.43
C THR A 122 -24.11 13.05 10.30
N THR A 123 -22.84 12.64 10.32
CA THR A 123 -21.70 13.58 10.11
C THR A 123 -21.73 14.18 8.70
N LEU A 124 -21.99 13.38 7.66
CA LEU A 124 -22.12 13.91 6.29
C LEU A 124 -23.34 14.84 6.14
N GLN A 125 -24.47 14.51 6.77
CA GLN A 125 -25.65 15.37 6.76
C GLN A 125 -25.41 16.67 7.53
N GLN A 126 -24.70 16.60 8.65
CA GLN A 126 -24.35 17.75 9.49
C GLN A 126 -23.35 18.67 8.76
N MET A 127 -22.36 18.10 8.04
CA MET A 127 -21.49 18.84 7.13
C MET A 127 -22.26 19.60 6.04
N SER A 128 -23.38 19.08 5.55
CA SER A 128 -24.16 19.78 4.51
C SER A 128 -24.95 21.00 5.01
N ARG A 129 -25.11 21.14 6.34
CA ARG A 129 -25.96 22.17 6.95
C ARG A 129 -25.19 23.37 7.53
N THR A 130 -23.88 23.29 7.67
CA THR A 130 -23.09 24.40 8.21
C THR A 130 -22.93 25.51 7.16
N PRO A 131 -23.27 26.77 7.49
CA PRO A 131 -23.09 27.89 6.57
C PRO A 131 -21.60 28.12 6.32
N ILE A 132 -21.20 28.08 5.05
CA ILE A 132 -19.81 28.26 4.61
C ILE A 132 -19.36 29.69 4.95
N THR A 133 -18.62 29.82 6.06
CA THR A 133 -18.00 31.08 6.46
C THR A 133 -16.57 31.13 5.91
N GLY A 134 -16.11 32.30 5.46
CA GLY A 134 -14.76 32.44 4.89
C GLY A 134 -13.64 31.98 5.84
N GLN A 135 -13.82 32.14 7.16
CA GLN A 135 -12.86 31.65 8.17
C GLN A 135 -12.80 30.12 8.24
N LEU A 136 -13.94 29.44 8.12
CA LEU A 136 -14.02 27.97 8.09
C LEU A 136 -13.29 27.42 6.87
N LEU A 137 -13.41 28.09 5.72
CA LEU A 137 -12.74 27.67 4.48
C LEU A 137 -11.21 27.75 4.61
N VAL A 138 -10.68 28.80 5.27
CA VAL A 138 -9.23 28.95 5.46
C VAL A 138 -8.70 27.93 6.47
N LYS A 139 -9.37 27.77 7.63
CA LYS A 139 -8.96 26.81 8.66
C LYS A 139 -9.07 25.37 8.17
N GLY A 140 -10.25 24.99 7.65
CA GLY A 140 -10.49 23.67 7.06
C GLY A 140 -9.54 23.40 5.89
N GLY A 141 -9.22 24.41 5.07
CA GLY A 141 -8.22 24.31 4.01
C GLY A 141 -6.83 23.97 4.54
N MET A 142 -6.36 24.63 5.62
CA MET A 142 -5.09 24.28 6.25
C MET A 142 -5.11 22.86 6.85
N ALA A 143 -6.20 22.49 7.52
CA ALA A 143 -6.38 21.16 8.08
C ALA A 143 -6.38 20.07 6.99
N ALA A 144 -7.00 20.34 5.84
CA ALA A 144 -6.98 19.45 4.68
C ALA A 144 -5.57 19.28 4.11
N VAL A 145 -4.76 20.34 4.03
CA VAL A 145 -3.38 20.25 3.56
C VAL A 145 -2.53 19.42 4.52
N VAL A 146 -2.63 19.65 5.83
CA VAL A 146 -1.91 18.85 6.83
C VAL A 146 -2.36 17.39 6.78
N GLY A 147 -3.67 17.16 6.67
CA GLY A 147 -4.25 15.83 6.51
C GLY A 147 -3.76 15.12 5.25
N ALA A 148 -3.65 15.82 4.12
CA ALA A 148 -3.12 15.26 2.87
C ALA A 148 -1.67 14.82 3.02
N VAL A 149 -0.82 15.65 3.63
CA VAL A 149 0.59 15.32 3.87
C VAL A 149 0.72 14.10 4.79
N LEU A 150 -0.04 14.06 5.90
CA LEU A 150 -0.07 12.90 6.79
C LEU A 150 -0.60 11.65 6.08
N GLY A 151 -1.61 11.78 5.24
CA GLY A 151 -2.17 10.68 4.44
C GLY A 151 -1.15 10.10 3.46
N ILE A 152 -0.35 10.94 2.80
CA ILE A 152 0.76 10.50 1.94
C ILE A 152 1.79 9.71 2.77
N ILE A 153 2.21 10.25 3.91
CA ILE A 153 3.19 9.59 4.79
C ILE A 153 2.67 8.22 5.27
N ILE A 154 1.43 8.16 5.76
CA ILE A 154 0.85 6.89 6.22
C ILE A 154 0.71 5.91 5.05
N SER A 155 0.31 6.37 3.85
CA SER A 155 0.22 5.51 2.68
C SER A 155 1.56 4.89 2.29
N LEU A 156 2.65 5.66 2.36
CA LEU A 156 4.00 5.17 2.11
C LEU A 156 4.38 4.11 3.15
N VAL A 157 4.17 4.38 4.44
CA VAL A 157 4.55 3.45 5.52
C VAL A 157 3.73 2.16 5.45
N VAL A 158 2.40 2.25 5.24
CA VAL A 158 1.54 1.06 5.10
C VAL A 158 1.99 0.22 3.91
N ASN A 159 2.25 0.86 2.76
CA ASN A 159 2.67 0.15 1.55
C ASN A 159 4.02 -0.56 1.73
N CYS A 160 5.02 0.16 2.25
CA CYS A 160 6.33 -0.43 2.56
C CYS A 160 6.23 -1.59 3.56
N THR A 161 5.38 -1.45 4.58
CA THR A 161 5.19 -2.50 5.59
C THR A 161 4.57 -3.76 4.98
N LEU A 162 3.56 -3.62 4.10
CA LEU A 162 2.95 -4.76 3.42
C LEU A 162 3.96 -5.51 2.55
N VAL A 163 4.77 -4.77 1.79
CA VAL A 163 5.83 -5.34 0.95
C VAL A 163 6.92 -6.03 1.77
N GLU A 164 7.33 -5.44 2.90
CA GLU A 164 8.35 -6.06 3.75
C GLU A 164 7.85 -7.34 4.41
N ILE A 165 6.58 -7.36 4.86
CA ILE A 165 5.93 -8.55 5.43
C ILE A 165 5.84 -9.66 4.39
N SER A 166 5.52 -9.33 3.14
CA SER A 166 5.34 -10.29 2.05
C SER A 166 6.68 -10.89 1.60
N MET A 167 7.74 -10.08 1.54
CA MET A 167 9.03 -10.50 0.98
C MET A 167 9.89 -11.31 1.96
N SER A 168 9.70 -11.18 3.27
CA SER A 168 10.59 -11.77 4.27
C SER A 168 9.87 -12.30 5.50
N ALA A 169 10.03 -13.60 5.77
CA ALA A 169 9.51 -14.24 6.97
C ALA A 169 10.08 -13.65 8.28
N PHE A 170 11.32 -13.13 8.24
CA PHE A 170 11.90 -12.44 9.39
C PHE A 170 11.15 -11.14 9.72
N PHE A 171 10.85 -10.34 8.69
CA PHE A 171 10.08 -9.10 8.87
C PHE A 171 8.62 -9.40 9.24
N ALA A 172 8.01 -10.43 8.65
CA ALA A 172 6.68 -10.90 9.05
C ALA A 172 6.62 -11.28 10.55
N LEU A 173 7.62 -12.02 11.05
CA LEU A 173 7.71 -12.38 12.47
C LEU A 173 7.90 -11.13 13.35
N TYR A 174 8.78 -10.21 12.93
CA TYR A 174 9.02 -8.95 13.65
C TYR A 174 7.74 -8.09 13.75
N PHE A 175 7.08 -7.83 12.62
CA PHE A 175 5.84 -7.07 12.59
C PHE A 175 4.69 -7.80 13.28
N GLY A 176 4.65 -9.14 13.23
CA GLY A 176 3.70 -9.96 14.00
C GLY A 176 3.84 -9.75 15.52
N LEU A 177 5.06 -9.78 16.04
CA LEU A 177 5.34 -9.48 17.46
C LEU A 177 5.00 -8.02 17.81
N LEU A 178 5.31 -7.06 16.92
CA LEU A 178 4.91 -5.67 17.11
C LEU A 178 3.38 -5.51 17.17
N PHE A 179 2.62 -6.12 16.27
CA PHE A 179 1.15 -6.04 16.30
C PHE A 179 0.55 -6.69 17.54
N ILE A 180 1.08 -7.84 17.97
CA ILE A 180 0.63 -8.46 19.22
C ILE A 180 0.92 -7.55 20.41
N SER A 181 2.13 -6.99 20.51
CA SER A 181 2.49 -6.10 21.63
C SER A 181 1.66 -4.81 21.64
N VAL A 182 1.54 -4.12 20.51
CA VAL A 182 0.73 -2.89 20.36
C VAL A 182 -0.75 -3.17 20.63
N GLY A 183 -1.30 -4.25 20.06
CA GLY A 183 -2.68 -4.66 20.29
C GLY A 183 -2.97 -4.97 21.76
N CYS A 184 -2.05 -5.68 22.45
CA CYS A 184 -2.15 -5.94 23.88
C CYS A 184 -2.08 -4.66 24.72
N VAL A 185 -1.20 -3.70 24.38
CA VAL A 185 -1.13 -2.40 25.05
C VAL A 185 -2.43 -1.61 24.88
N ILE A 186 -3.01 -1.60 23.69
CA ILE A 186 -4.29 -0.94 23.42
C ILE A 186 -5.42 -1.61 24.23
N LEU A 187 -5.49 -2.94 24.25
CA LEU A 187 -6.46 -3.69 25.05
C LEU A 187 -6.31 -3.38 26.55
N TRP A 188 -5.09 -3.34 27.05
CA TRP A 188 -4.80 -2.97 28.45
C TRP A 188 -5.28 -1.55 28.75
N ARG A 189 -4.99 -0.59 27.87
CA ARG A 189 -5.44 0.81 28.01
C ARG A 189 -6.96 0.94 28.03
N ILE A 190 -7.67 0.22 27.16
CA ILE A 190 -9.14 0.21 27.14
C ILE A 190 -9.71 -0.40 28.43
N SER A 191 -9.11 -1.49 28.90
CA SER A 191 -9.54 -2.19 30.12
C SER A 191 -9.37 -1.31 31.37
N THR A 192 -8.25 -0.60 31.49
CA THR A 192 -8.00 0.31 32.62
C THR A 192 -8.94 1.51 32.63
N GLN A 193 -9.35 2.03 31.47
CA GLN A 193 -10.34 3.11 31.38
C GLN A 193 -11.78 2.65 31.66
N ALA A 194 -12.06 1.35 31.69
CA ALA A 194 -13.41 0.84 31.85
C ALA A 194 -14.00 1.05 33.26
N GLN A 195 -13.17 1.26 34.28
CA GLN A 195 -13.60 1.23 35.68
C GLN A 195 -14.27 2.51 36.22
N MET A 196 -14.27 3.64 35.50
CA MET A 196 -14.60 4.94 36.12
C MET A 196 -16.02 5.49 35.89
N VAL A 197 -16.72 5.20 34.79
CA VAL A 197 -18.12 5.66 34.54
C VAL A 197 -18.80 4.69 33.56
N SER A 198 -20.08 4.35 33.79
CA SER A 198 -20.85 3.41 32.95
C SER A 198 -22.15 4.06 32.45
N THR A 199 -22.05 4.95 31.48
CA THR A 199 -23.17 5.27 30.59
C THR A 199 -23.25 4.22 29.45
N PRO A 200 -24.44 3.87 28.96
CA PRO A 200 -24.60 2.82 27.94
C PRO A 200 -23.93 3.15 26.60
N GLU A 201 -23.79 4.44 26.24
CA GLU A 201 -23.10 4.87 25.01
C GLU A 201 -21.59 4.63 25.07
N GLU A 202 -20.95 4.86 26.23
CA GLU A 202 -19.52 4.60 26.41
C GLU A 202 -19.19 3.11 26.31
N THR A 203 -20.10 2.23 26.74
CA THR A 203 -19.94 0.78 26.63
C THR A 203 -19.86 0.33 25.18
N ALA A 204 -20.68 0.90 24.29
CA ALA A 204 -20.66 0.58 22.86
C ALA A 204 -19.33 0.98 22.21
N ARG A 205 -18.83 2.19 22.50
CA ARG A 205 -17.52 2.67 22.03
C ARG A 205 -16.37 1.79 22.50
N LYS A 206 -16.36 1.42 23.78
CA LYS A 206 -15.36 0.52 24.37
C LYS A 206 -15.34 -0.82 23.64
N LYS A 207 -16.51 -1.40 23.38
CA LYS A 207 -16.64 -2.67 22.66
C LYS A 207 -16.11 -2.59 21.22
N GLN A 208 -16.33 -1.48 20.53
CA GLN A 208 -15.79 -1.26 19.17
C GLN A 208 -14.26 -1.15 19.18
N LEU A 209 -13.69 -0.33 20.05
CA LEU A 209 -12.24 -0.19 20.20
C LEU A 209 -11.59 -1.53 20.59
N GLN A 210 -12.25 -2.30 21.46
CA GLN A 210 -11.81 -3.63 21.84
C GLN A 210 -11.82 -4.60 20.64
N LEU A 211 -12.85 -4.56 19.78
CA LEU A 211 -12.92 -5.39 18.58
C LEU A 211 -11.74 -5.09 17.65
N PHE A 212 -11.46 -3.82 17.37
CA PHE A 212 -10.34 -3.45 16.52
C PHE A 212 -8.99 -3.83 17.12
N ALA A 213 -8.78 -3.64 18.42
CA ALA A 213 -7.55 -4.05 19.08
C ALA A 213 -7.37 -5.58 19.02
N SER A 214 -8.44 -6.35 19.22
CA SER A 214 -8.43 -7.80 18.99
C SER A 214 -8.11 -8.16 17.54
N LEU A 215 -8.59 -7.39 16.56
CA LEU A 215 -8.28 -7.58 15.14
C LEU A 215 -6.80 -7.34 14.83
N ILE A 216 -6.14 -6.36 15.47
CA ILE A 216 -4.68 -6.19 15.39
C ILE A 216 -3.97 -7.45 15.93
N VAL A 217 -4.36 -7.92 17.12
CA VAL A 217 -3.74 -9.09 17.75
C VAL A 217 -3.89 -10.33 16.87
N VAL A 218 -5.10 -10.58 16.36
CA VAL A 218 -5.36 -11.68 15.41
C VAL A 218 -4.51 -11.54 14.15
N SER A 219 -4.39 -10.33 13.60
CA SER A 219 -3.54 -10.07 12.44
C SER A 219 -2.06 -10.33 12.72
N GLY A 220 -1.58 -10.02 13.92
CA GLY A 220 -0.22 -10.37 14.35
C GLY A 220 0.01 -11.88 14.43
N PHE A 221 -0.99 -12.66 14.86
CA PHE A 221 -0.93 -14.13 14.76
C PHE A 221 -0.97 -14.62 13.31
N LEU A 222 -1.78 -13.98 12.45
CA LEU A 222 -1.81 -14.30 11.02
C LEU A 222 -0.44 -14.07 10.35
N CYS A 223 0.32 -13.04 10.76
CA CYS A 223 1.70 -12.82 10.27
C CYS A 223 2.64 -14.01 10.56
N PHE A 224 2.43 -14.79 11.63
CA PHE A 224 3.22 -16.01 11.89
C PHE A 224 2.80 -17.19 11.03
N ILE A 225 1.51 -17.26 10.69
CA ILE A 225 0.94 -18.30 9.82
C ILE A 225 1.31 -18.05 8.35
N LEU A 226 1.67 -16.82 8.02
CA LEU A 226 2.16 -16.33 6.73
C LEU A 226 3.58 -16.85 6.41
N GLU A 227 3.77 -18.17 6.50
CA GLU A 227 5.01 -18.81 6.10
C GLU A 227 5.07 -18.91 4.57
N LYS A 228 6.22 -18.58 3.98
CA LYS A 228 6.44 -18.52 2.51
C LYS A 228 5.96 -19.74 1.74
N ASN A 229 5.93 -20.92 2.37
CA ASN A 229 5.58 -22.17 1.71
C ASN A 229 4.05 -22.36 1.55
N TRP A 230 3.21 -21.60 2.26
CA TRP A 230 1.75 -21.68 2.11
C TRP A 230 1.23 -20.92 0.87
N PHE A 231 1.98 -19.94 0.35
CA PHE A 231 1.54 -19.13 -0.80
C PHE A 231 1.60 -19.87 -2.14
N VAL A 232 2.50 -20.83 -2.29
CA VAL A 232 2.77 -21.53 -3.57
C VAL A 232 1.58 -22.36 -4.08
N GLY A 233 0.48 -22.47 -3.33
CA GLY A 233 -0.75 -23.13 -3.78
C GLY A 233 -2.06 -22.49 -3.32
N MET A 234 -2.01 -21.30 -2.71
CA MET A 234 -3.23 -20.67 -2.20
C MET A 234 -3.97 -19.93 -3.32
N SER A 235 -5.29 -20.12 -3.42
CA SER A 235 -6.10 -19.40 -4.40
C SER A 235 -6.04 -17.89 -4.14
N PRO A 236 -6.01 -17.03 -5.18
CA PRO A 236 -6.02 -15.56 -5.04
C PRO A 236 -7.18 -15.03 -4.17
N VAL A 237 -8.28 -15.77 -4.11
CA VAL A 237 -9.49 -15.45 -3.33
C VAL A 237 -9.22 -15.41 -1.82
N LEU A 238 -8.28 -16.21 -1.30
CA LEU A 238 -7.91 -16.18 0.12
C LEU A 238 -6.78 -15.17 0.40
N LYS A 239 -5.94 -14.90 -0.60
CA LYS A 239 -4.82 -13.97 -0.53
C LYS A 239 -5.29 -12.53 -0.32
N ILE A 240 -6.24 -12.09 -1.14
CA ILE A 240 -6.80 -10.73 -1.11
C ILE A 240 -7.38 -10.33 0.27
N PRO A 241 -8.31 -11.10 0.89
CA PRO A 241 -8.87 -10.73 2.18
C PRO A 241 -7.83 -10.78 3.31
N LEU A 242 -6.84 -11.67 3.21
CA LEU A 242 -5.76 -11.75 4.19
C LEU A 242 -4.92 -10.47 4.16
N TYR A 243 -4.49 -10.02 2.98
CA TYR A 243 -3.75 -8.76 2.83
C TYR A 243 -4.59 -7.54 3.15
N SER A 244 -5.89 -7.57 2.87
CA SER A 244 -6.82 -6.49 3.26
C SER A 244 -6.91 -6.36 4.78
N ILE A 245 -7.00 -7.48 5.52
CA ILE A 245 -7.03 -7.49 6.99
C ILE A 245 -5.70 -7.00 7.56
N LEU A 246 -4.57 -7.44 6.99
CA LEU A 246 -3.25 -6.94 7.38
C LEU A 246 -3.12 -5.44 7.14
N GLY A 247 -3.52 -4.94 5.97
CA GLY A 247 -3.49 -3.52 5.62
C GLY A 247 -4.32 -2.67 6.57
N VAL A 248 -5.54 -3.12 6.92
CA VAL A 248 -6.39 -2.47 7.94
C VAL A 248 -5.68 -2.42 9.29
N SER A 249 -5.10 -3.54 9.76
CA SER A 249 -4.39 -3.60 11.04
C SER A 249 -3.17 -2.68 11.09
N VAL A 250 -2.38 -2.65 10.02
CA VAL A 250 -1.19 -1.78 9.92
C VAL A 250 -1.62 -0.30 9.95
N SER A 251 -2.56 0.08 9.09
CA SER A 251 -3.08 1.45 8.99
C SER A 251 -3.65 1.93 10.33
N PHE A 252 -4.39 1.07 11.01
CA PHE A 252 -5.00 1.37 12.30
C PHE A 252 -3.96 1.51 13.43
N ALA A 253 -2.99 0.59 13.52
CA ALA A 253 -1.90 0.68 14.49
C ALA A 253 -1.04 1.94 14.29
N LEU A 254 -0.73 2.28 13.03
CA LEU A 254 0.00 3.51 12.68
C LEU A 254 -0.80 4.76 13.04
N THR A 255 -2.08 4.80 12.69
CA THR A 255 -2.95 5.95 13.00
C THR A 255 -3.01 6.22 14.50
N PHE A 256 -3.18 5.18 15.32
CA PHE A 256 -3.15 5.34 16.77
C PHE A 256 -1.78 5.77 17.30
N SER A 257 -0.70 5.22 16.75
CA SER A 257 0.66 5.59 17.15
C SER A 257 0.97 7.05 16.81
N VAL A 258 0.52 7.53 15.64
CA VAL A 258 0.66 8.94 15.22
C VAL A 258 -0.17 9.85 16.13
N VAL A 259 -1.41 9.50 16.44
CA VAL A 259 -2.26 10.28 17.36
C VAL A 259 -1.65 10.33 18.76
N ASP A 260 -1.17 9.20 19.29
CA ASP A 260 -0.50 9.17 20.60
C ASP A 260 0.81 9.96 20.60
N MET A 261 1.61 9.89 19.51
CA MET A 261 2.82 10.68 19.34
C MET A 261 2.50 12.19 19.32
N ILE A 262 1.49 12.62 18.56
CA ILE A 262 1.06 14.02 18.50
C ILE A 262 0.58 14.48 19.87
N ASN A 263 -0.24 13.67 20.55
CA ASN A 263 -0.71 13.98 21.90
C ASN A 263 0.46 14.10 22.91
N TYR A 264 1.46 13.23 22.80
CA TYR A 264 2.66 13.29 23.63
C TYR A 264 3.48 14.56 23.37
N LEU A 265 3.70 14.91 22.10
CA LEU A 265 4.42 16.12 21.70
C LEU A 265 3.70 17.39 22.15
N LEU A 266 2.37 17.45 22.00
CA LEU A 266 1.57 18.58 22.48
C LEU A 266 1.58 18.69 24.01
N GLY A 267 1.50 17.57 24.71
CA GLY A 267 1.60 17.51 26.17
C GLY A 267 2.96 18.01 26.70
N PHE A 268 4.05 17.84 25.93
CA PHE A 268 5.36 18.38 26.29
C PHE A 268 5.45 19.90 26.07
N LEU A 269 4.81 20.42 25.03
CA LEU A 269 4.86 21.84 24.65
C LEU A 269 3.87 22.71 25.44
N GLN A 270 2.80 22.12 25.96
CA GLN A 270 1.79 22.83 26.75
C GLN A 270 2.06 22.68 28.25
N VAL A 271 2.58 23.75 28.86
CA VAL A 271 2.85 23.84 30.31
C VAL A 271 1.55 23.88 31.16
N VAL A 272 0.41 24.07 30.51
CA VAL A 272 -0.93 24.16 31.13
C VAL A 272 -1.78 23.02 30.58
N VAL A 273 -2.54 22.36 31.46
CA VAL A 273 -3.45 21.22 31.18
C VAL A 273 -4.31 21.49 29.94
N ALA A 274 -3.79 21.12 28.78
CA ALA A 274 -4.49 21.24 27.52
C ALA A 274 -5.22 19.93 27.21
N ARG A 275 -6.34 20.08 26.52
CA ARG A 275 -7.24 18.99 26.21
C ARG A 275 -6.64 18.14 25.09
N PRO A 276 -6.76 16.80 25.14
CA PRO A 276 -6.21 15.91 24.13
C PRO A 276 -6.78 16.21 22.73
N LEU A 277 -5.97 16.03 21.67
CA LEU A 277 -6.29 16.44 20.28
C LEU A 277 -7.51 15.72 19.68
N VAL A 278 -7.95 14.63 20.31
CA VAL A 278 -9.16 13.89 19.92
C VAL A 278 -10.10 13.88 21.12
N GLU A 279 -10.86 14.96 21.26
CA GLU A 279 -11.78 15.15 22.39
C GLU A 279 -13.18 14.60 22.05
N SER A 280 -13.60 14.73 20.79
CA SER A 280 -14.94 14.32 20.35
C SER A 280 -15.00 12.85 19.92
N THR A 281 -16.07 12.17 20.30
CA THR A 281 -16.38 10.81 19.84
C THR A 281 -16.47 10.73 18.32
N SER A 282 -17.04 11.76 17.66
CA SER A 282 -17.14 11.80 16.21
C SER A 282 -15.79 11.83 15.52
N GLN A 283 -14.83 12.61 16.05
CA GLN A 283 -13.47 12.69 15.49
C GLN A 283 -12.78 11.33 15.53
N VAL A 284 -12.92 10.60 16.65
CA VAL A 284 -12.43 9.22 16.75
C VAL A 284 -13.04 8.36 15.64
N TYR A 285 -14.36 8.40 15.45
CA TYR A 285 -15.03 7.61 14.41
C TYR A 285 -14.59 7.98 12.99
N LEU A 286 -14.38 9.26 12.72
CA LEU A 286 -13.92 9.75 11.43
C LEU A 286 -12.50 9.26 11.13
N VAL A 287 -11.58 9.38 12.10
CA VAL A 287 -10.21 8.88 11.99
C VAL A 287 -10.18 7.36 11.83
N LEU A 288 -10.98 6.62 12.61
CA LEU A 288 -11.13 5.17 12.50
C LEU A 288 -11.63 4.75 11.11
N PHE A 289 -12.63 5.46 10.60
CA PHE A 289 -13.22 5.18 9.31
C PHE A 289 -12.23 5.42 8.17
N VAL A 290 -11.52 6.55 8.20
CA VAL A 290 -10.47 6.87 7.22
C VAL A 290 -9.35 5.83 7.27
N ALA A 291 -8.90 5.42 8.46
CA ALA A 291 -7.86 4.41 8.62
C ALA A 291 -8.31 3.04 8.07
N LEU A 292 -9.57 2.65 8.29
CA LEU A 292 -10.16 1.42 7.76
C LEU A 292 -10.23 1.45 6.23
N LEU A 293 -10.73 2.54 5.64
CA LEU A 293 -10.79 2.69 4.18
C LEU A 293 -9.40 2.67 3.56
N MET A 294 -8.45 3.41 4.14
CA MET A 294 -7.09 3.50 3.65
C MET A 294 -6.36 2.15 3.73
N GLY A 295 -6.38 1.49 4.89
CA GLY A 295 -5.73 0.19 5.06
C GLY A 295 -6.39 -0.93 4.25
N GLY A 296 -7.71 -0.92 4.15
CA GLY A 296 -8.46 -1.91 3.37
C GLY A 296 -8.23 -1.76 1.87
N THR A 297 -8.21 -0.53 1.35
CA THR A 297 -7.92 -0.29 -0.07
C THR A 297 -6.48 -0.66 -0.43
N PHE A 298 -5.50 -0.30 0.40
CA PHE A 298 -4.09 -0.65 0.15
C PHE A 298 -3.83 -2.15 0.26
N GLY A 299 -4.34 -2.81 1.30
CA GLY A 299 -4.21 -4.26 1.43
C GLY A 299 -4.92 -5.03 0.30
N PHE A 300 -6.03 -4.50 -0.21
CA PHE A 300 -6.71 -5.06 -1.38
C PHE A 300 -5.89 -4.90 -2.65
N ILE A 301 -5.39 -3.69 -2.94
CA ILE A 301 -4.54 -3.40 -4.12
C ILE A 301 -3.32 -4.33 -4.11
N PHE A 302 -2.63 -4.42 -2.96
CA PHE A 302 -1.49 -5.27 -2.76
C PHE A 302 -1.82 -6.76 -3.01
N GLY A 303 -2.94 -7.25 -2.44
CA GLY A 303 -3.39 -8.62 -2.61
C GLY A 303 -3.82 -8.98 -4.03
N VAL A 304 -4.30 -8.01 -4.83
CA VAL A 304 -4.69 -8.21 -6.24
C VAL A 304 -3.49 -8.19 -7.18
N MET A 305 -2.48 -7.37 -6.89
CA MET A 305 -1.29 -7.27 -7.76
C MET A 305 -0.36 -8.47 -7.66
N ASP A 306 -0.56 -9.33 -6.66
CA ASP A 306 0.13 -10.61 -6.53
C ASP A 306 1.68 -10.48 -6.58
N VAL A 307 2.19 -9.38 -6.00
CA VAL A 307 3.59 -8.93 -6.12
C VAL A 307 4.61 -9.98 -5.66
N GLU A 308 4.18 -10.91 -4.81
CA GLU A 308 5.04 -11.97 -4.27
C GLU A 308 5.42 -13.04 -5.29
N ASP A 309 4.58 -13.25 -6.32
CA ASP A 309 4.78 -14.30 -7.32
C ASP A 309 5.63 -13.81 -8.50
N GLU A 310 5.91 -12.50 -8.59
CA GLU A 310 6.79 -11.92 -9.60
C GLU A 310 8.27 -12.12 -9.26
N VAL A 311 9.09 -12.40 -10.29
CA VAL A 311 10.55 -12.54 -10.17
C VAL A 311 11.14 -11.24 -9.61
N GLN A 312 12.08 -11.30 -8.66
CA GLN A 312 12.63 -10.16 -7.89
C GLN A 312 12.87 -8.84 -8.66
N TYR A 313 13.22 -8.91 -9.95
CA TYR A 313 13.42 -7.73 -10.79
C TYR A 313 12.09 -6.99 -11.10
N GLN A 314 10.99 -7.70 -11.33
CA GLN A 314 9.67 -7.12 -11.59
C GLN A 314 9.06 -6.48 -10.34
N VAL A 315 9.42 -6.96 -9.14
CA VAL A 315 8.96 -6.42 -7.86
C VAL A 315 9.23 -4.92 -7.73
N ARG A 316 10.41 -4.44 -8.18
CA ARG A 316 10.74 -3.01 -8.10
C ARG A 316 9.88 -2.16 -9.04
N LEU A 317 9.51 -2.69 -10.20
CA LEU A 317 8.67 -2.00 -11.17
C LEU A 317 7.20 -2.01 -10.73
N ALA A 318 6.74 -3.13 -10.15
CA ALA A 318 5.44 -3.26 -9.50
C ALA A 318 5.30 -2.29 -8.33
N LEU A 319 6.33 -2.15 -7.50
CA LEU A 319 6.40 -1.18 -6.40
C LEU A 319 6.23 0.26 -6.87
N LEU A 320 6.95 0.67 -7.91
CA LEU A 320 6.81 2.03 -8.47
C LEU A 320 5.41 2.28 -9.03
N ARG A 321 4.77 1.25 -9.59
CA ARG A 321 3.39 1.33 -10.10
C ARG A 321 2.39 1.46 -8.94
N GLU A 322 2.56 0.67 -7.89
CA GLU A 322 1.73 0.69 -6.68
C GLU A 322 1.79 2.05 -5.98
N GLU A 323 2.99 2.61 -5.85
CA GLU A 323 3.25 3.92 -5.26
C GLU A 323 2.39 5.02 -5.93
N HIS A 324 2.31 5.00 -7.25
CA HIS A 324 1.53 5.96 -8.03
C HIS A 324 0.02 5.87 -7.78
N TYR A 325 -0.51 4.70 -7.38
CA TYR A 325 -1.93 4.55 -7.03
C TYR A 325 -2.22 4.89 -5.57
N CYS A 326 -1.34 4.51 -4.66
CA CYS A 326 -1.56 4.68 -3.22
C CYS A 326 -1.45 6.15 -2.77
N TYR A 327 -0.55 6.93 -3.37
CA TYR A 327 -0.34 8.34 -3.01
C TYR A 327 -1.56 9.26 -3.20
N PRO A 328 -2.23 9.30 -4.37
CA PRO A 328 -3.40 10.15 -4.54
C PRO A 328 -4.55 9.70 -3.64
N ILE A 329 -4.72 8.40 -3.40
CA ILE A 329 -5.75 7.87 -2.50
C ILE A 329 -5.45 8.29 -1.06
N GLY A 330 -4.22 8.12 -0.59
CA GLY A 330 -3.78 8.54 0.74
C GLY A 330 -3.92 10.05 0.95
N ALA A 331 -3.49 10.86 -0.03
CA ALA A 331 -3.64 12.31 0.01
C ALA A 331 -5.11 12.74 0.08
N LEU A 332 -5.98 12.13 -0.73
CA LEU A 332 -7.41 12.45 -0.78
C LEU A 332 -8.10 12.07 0.54
N LEU A 333 -7.91 10.83 1.01
CA LEU A 333 -8.51 10.36 2.27
C LEU A 333 -7.97 11.14 3.47
N GLY A 334 -6.68 11.47 3.48
CA GLY A 334 -6.06 12.32 4.49
C GLY A 334 -6.62 13.74 4.48
N ALA A 335 -6.80 14.35 3.30
CA ALA A 335 -7.39 15.68 3.17
C ALA A 335 -8.84 15.72 3.67
N VAL A 336 -9.65 14.72 3.31
CA VAL A 336 -11.02 14.56 3.81
C VAL A 336 -11.02 14.37 5.32
N GLY A 337 -10.10 13.54 5.83
CA GLY A 337 -9.92 13.32 7.26
C GLY A 337 -9.59 14.61 8.03
N GLY A 338 -8.61 15.37 7.53
CA GLY A 338 -8.19 16.64 8.13
C GLY A 338 -9.28 17.71 8.08
N PHE A 339 -9.94 17.87 6.93
CA PHE A 339 -11.05 18.81 6.78
C PHE A 339 -12.22 18.48 7.69
N GLY A 340 -12.63 17.20 7.73
CA GLY A 340 -13.73 16.73 8.56
C GLY A 340 -13.45 16.89 10.05
N ASN A 341 -12.20 16.67 10.48
CA ASN A 341 -11.81 16.82 11.87
C ASN A 341 -11.91 18.27 12.38
N ASP A 342 -11.60 19.26 11.52
CA ASP A 342 -11.66 20.69 11.85
C ASP A 342 -13.09 21.25 11.76
N CYS A 343 -13.89 20.79 10.80
CA CYS A 343 -15.28 21.22 10.63
C CYS A 343 -16.21 20.78 11.75
N GLU A 344 -15.84 19.75 12.52
CA GLU A 344 -16.64 19.25 13.64
C GLU A 344 -16.30 19.95 14.97
N PHE A 345 -15.33 20.88 14.97
CA PHE A 345 -14.87 21.61 16.16
C PHE A 345 -15.54 22.98 16.37
N ASP A 346 -16.31 23.48 15.39
CA ASP A 346 -17.08 24.76 15.45
C ASP A 346 -18.60 24.49 15.62
#